data_AF-A0A6V7LMH6-F1
#
_entry.id   AF-A0A6V7LMH6-F1
#
_cell.length_a   1.000
_cell.length_b   1.000
_cell.length_c   1.000
_cell.angle_alpha   90.00
_cell.angle_beta   90.00
_cell.angle_gamma   90.00
#
_symmetry.space_group_name_H-M   'P 1'
#
loop_
_entity.id
_entity.type
_entity.pdbx_description
1 polymer ?
#
loop_
_entity_poly.entity_id
_entity_poly.type
_entity_poly.pdbx_seq_one_letter_code
_entity_poly.pdbx_strand_id
1 'polypeptide(L)' 'FEGFLVLQDDIMDQSAMRRGKPVWSVHSKIGLGAINDAVLLEQAAYQLLRQHFREQDCYMQLVETCHE' A
#
# COMPACT_ATOMS: atom_id res chain seq x y z
N PHE A 1 -5.62 0.19 0.22
CA PHE A 1 -5.16 0.07 -1.19
C PHE A 1 -4.45 1.31 -1.69
N GLU A 2 -5.04 2.51 -1.57
CA GLU A 2 -4.41 3.78 -2.01
C GLU A 2 -2.94 3.93 -1.58
N GLY A 3 -2.58 3.57 -0.34
CA GLY A 3 -1.20 3.71 0.16
C GLY A 3 -0.14 2.91 -0.62
N PHE A 4 -0.45 1.68 -1.03
CA PHE A 4 0.44 0.85 -1.86
C PHE A 4 0.67 1.47 -3.23
N LEU A 5 -0.42 1.86 -3.89
CA LEU A 5 -0.40 2.46 -5.23
C LEU A 5 0.35 3.79 -5.22
N VAL A 6 0.10 4.65 -4.24
CA VAL A 6 0.75 5.95 -4.10
C VAL A 6 2.26 5.82 -3.89
N LEU A 7 2.72 4.85 -3.09
CA LEU A 7 4.14 4.63 -2.91
C LEU A 7 4.83 4.19 -4.22
N GLN A 8 4.19 3.31 -4.99
CA GLN A 8 4.72 2.89 -6.28
C GLN A 8 4.72 4.02 -7.31
N ASP A 9 3.63 4.78 -7.39
CA ASP A 9 3.46 5.96 -8.24
C ASP A 9 4.58 6.97 -7.98
N ASP A 10 4.84 7.31 -6.71
CA ASP A 10 5.91 8.24 -6.34
C ASP A 10 7.30 7.76 -6.81
N ILE A 11 7.55 6.44 -6.83
CA ILE A 11 8.80 5.85 -7.30
C ILE A 11 8.88 5.86 -8.82
N MET A 12 7.83 5.43 -9.51
CA MET A 12 7.77 5.35 -10.97
C MET A 12 7.90 6.74 -11.61
N ASP A 13 7.22 7.73 -11.04
CA ASP A 13 7.22 9.11 -11.54
C ASP A 13 8.38 9.93 -11.01
N GLN A 14 9.22 9.36 -10.15
CA GLN A 14 10.34 10.06 -9.48
C GLN A 14 9.87 11.34 -8.77
N SER A 15 8.71 11.27 -8.14
CA SER A 15 8.10 12.40 -7.44
C SER A 15 9.00 12.85 -6.27
N ALA A 16 9.10 14.17 -6.07
CA ALA A 16 9.88 14.71 -4.95
C ALA A 16 9.04 14.92 -3.69
N MET A 17 7.76 15.30 -3.84
CA MET A 17 6.89 15.72 -2.75
C MET A 17 5.46 15.19 -2.95
N ARG A 18 4.83 14.76 -1.86
CA ARG A 18 3.40 14.43 -1.81
C ARG A 18 2.78 14.90 -0.50
N ARG A 19 1.57 15.47 -0.58
CA ARG A 19 0.83 16.00 0.60
C ARG A 19 1.67 16.95 1.47
N GLY A 20 2.50 17.79 0.83
CA GLY A 20 3.37 18.77 1.49
C GLY A 20 4.60 18.19 2.19
N LYS A 21 4.92 16.90 1.99
CA LYS A 21 6.08 16.23 2.58
C LYS A 21 6.92 15.51 1.51
N PRO A 22 8.21 15.24 1.76
CA PRO A 22 9.00 14.37 0.89
C PRO A 22 8.31 13.02 0.73
N VAL A 23 8.31 12.48 -0.49
CA VAL A 23 7.75 11.14 -0.75
C VAL A 23 8.52 10.07 0.03
N TRP A 24 7.89 8.91 0.24
CA TRP A 24 8.44 7.85 1.08
C TRP A 24 9.84 7.38 0.62
N SER A 25 10.04 7.21 -0.69
CA SER A 25 11.33 6.78 -1.26
C SER A 25 12.46 7.79 -1.05
N VAL A 26 12.15 9.09 -0.98
CA VAL A 26 13.10 10.18 -0.73
C VAL A 26 13.34 10.38 0.76
N HIS A 27 12.34 10.10 1.59
CA HIS A 27 12.43 10.23 3.03
C HIS A 27 13.53 9.31 3.60
N SER A 28 14.37 9.85 4.50
CA SER A 28 15.42 9.11 5.21
C SER A 28 16.38 8.29 4.32
N LYS A 29 16.50 8.63 3.04
CA LYS A 29 17.29 7.89 2.04
C LYS A 29 16.89 6.41 1.90
N ILE A 30 15.60 6.10 2.07
CA ILE A 30 15.05 4.73 1.89
C ILE A 30 15.33 4.21 0.47
N GLY A 31 15.18 5.05 -0.54
CA GLY A 31 15.43 4.70 -1.94
C GLY A 31 14.51 3.59 -2.43
N LEU A 32 15.07 2.62 -3.15
CA LEU A 32 14.32 1.49 -3.72
C LEU A 32 13.78 0.51 -2.66
N GLY A 33 14.21 0.61 -1.40
CA GLY A 33 13.59 -0.13 -0.29
C GLY A 33 12.10 0.16 -0.13
N ALA A 34 11.65 1.36 -0.57
CA ALA A 34 10.26 1.77 -0.57
C ALA A 34 9.35 0.85 -1.44
N ILE A 35 9.91 0.11 -2.39
CA ILE A 35 9.17 -0.90 -3.16
C ILE A 35 8.71 -2.03 -2.24
N ASN A 36 9.61 -2.53 -1.38
CA ASN A 36 9.26 -3.58 -0.43
C ASN A 36 8.25 -3.07 0.61
N ASP A 37 8.40 -1.82 1.06
CA ASP A 37 7.44 -1.20 2.00
C ASP A 37 6.05 -1.07 1.38
N ALA A 38 5.95 -0.77 0.09
CA ALA A 38 4.68 -0.77 -0.62
C ALA A 38 4.03 -2.16 -0.56
N VAL A 39 4.77 -3.22 -0.92
CA VAL A 39 4.28 -4.61 -0.88
C VAL A 39 3.84 -5.00 0.55
N LEU A 40 4.58 -4.58 1.58
CA LEU A 40 4.20 -4.82 2.97
C LEU A 40 2.87 -4.12 3.33
N LEU A 41 2.61 -2.91 2.85
CA LEU A 41 1.33 -2.22 3.06
C LEU A 41 0.16 -2.96 2.41
N GLU A 42 0.35 -3.52 1.21
CA GLU A 42 -0.65 -4.35 0.55
C GLU A 42 -0.94 -5.63 1.35
N GLN A 43 0.10 -6.35 1.75
CA GLN A 43 -0.05 -7.58 2.54
C GLN A 43 -0.72 -7.32 3.89
N ALA A 44 -0.38 -6.21 4.55
CA ALA A 44 -1.02 -5.81 5.80
C ALA A 44 -2.53 -5.58 5.63
N ALA A 45 -2.97 -5.01 4.51
CA ALA A 45 -4.40 -4.85 4.23
C ALA A 45 -5.13 -6.20 4.13
N TYR A 46 -4.57 -7.17 3.41
CA TYR A 46 -5.15 -8.52 3.32
C TYR A 46 -5.10 -9.28 4.65
N GLN A 47 -4.05 -9.09 5.44
CA GLN A 47 -3.98 -9.66 6.79
C GLN A 47 -5.10 -9.11 7.69
N LEU A 48 -5.39 -7.81 7.63
CA LEU A 48 -6.50 -7.20 8.37
C LEU A 48 -7.85 -7.72 7.90
N LEU A 49 -8.08 -7.83 6.58
CA LEU A 49 -9.30 -8.43 6.04
C LEU A 49 -9.49 -9.85 6.57
N ARG A 50 -8.44 -10.68 6.52
CA ARG A 50 -8.48 -12.05 7.01
C ARG A 50 -8.66 -12.12 8.53
N GLN A 51 -8.06 -11.21 9.29
CA GLN A 51 -8.15 -11.23 10.75
C GLN A 51 -9.55 -10.85 11.24
N HIS A 52 -10.20 -9.90 10.58
CA HIS A 52 -11.45 -9.31 11.08
C HIS A 52 -12.70 -9.80 10.35
N PHE A 53 -12.59 -10.21 9.09
CA PHE A 53 -13.75 -10.52 8.26
C PHE A 53 -13.82 -11.97 7.79
N ARG A 54 -12.83 -12.82 8.09
CA ARG A 54 -12.78 -14.21 7.57
C ARG A 54 -14.03 -15.05 7.83
N GLU A 55 -14.73 -14.80 8.94
CA GLU A 55 -15.94 -15.54 9.30
C GLU A 55 -17.24 -14.86 8.82
N GLN A 56 -17.14 -13.69 8.19
CA GLN A 56 -18.28 -12.97 7.64
C GLN A 56 -18.58 -13.46 6.23
N ASP A 57 -19.87 -13.60 5.89
CA ASP A 57 -20.31 -14.06 4.57
C ASP A 57 -19.78 -13.18 3.42
N CYS A 58 -19.50 -11.90 3.70
CA CYS A 58 -18.97 -10.94 2.73
C CYS A 58 -17.44 -10.98 2.55
N TYR A 59 -16.70 -11.85 3.26
CA TYR A 59 -15.23 -11.88 3.21
C TYR A 59 -14.67 -11.90 1.78
N MET A 60 -15.19 -12.79 0.94
CA MET A 60 -14.71 -12.92 -0.44
C MET A 60 -15.03 -11.70 -1.28
N GLN A 61 -16.20 -11.09 -1.10
CA GLN A 61 -16.57 -9.84 -1.79
C GLN A 61 -15.63 -8.70 -1.37
N LEU A 62 -15.30 -8.59 -0.08
CA LEU A 62 -14.37 -7.58 0.40
C LEU A 62 -12.96 -7.78 -0.17
N VAL A 63 -12.48 -9.02 -0.23
CA VAL A 63 -11.17 -9.33 -0.83
C VAL A 63 -11.16 -9.00 -2.33
N GLU A 64 -12.23 -9.36 -3.05
CA GLU A 64 -12.37 -9.10 -4.49
C GLU A 64 -12.41 -7.59 -4.78
N THR A 65 -13.28 -6.82 -4.11
CA THR A 65 -13.34 -5.35 -4.24
C THR A 65 -12.02 -4.66 -3.91
N CYS A 66 -11.18 -5.30 -3.09
CA CYS A 66 -9.87 -4.79 -2.72
C CYS A 66 -8.77 -5.15 -3.73
N HIS A 67 -8.98 -6.16 -4.57
CA HIS A 67 -8.05 -6.63 -5.60
C HIS A 67 -8.34 -6.04 -7.00
N GLU A 68 -9.51 -5.40 -7.16
CA GLU A 68 -9.86 -4.54 -8.31
C GLU A 68 -9.10 -3.20 -8.29
#